data_AF-A0A3T0I0B4-F1
#
_entry.id   AF-A0A3T0I0B4-F1
#
_cell.length_a   1.000
_cell.length_b   1.000
_cell.length_c   1.000
_cell.angle_alpha   90.00
_cell.angle_beta   90.00
_cell.angle_gamma   90.00
#
_symmetry.space_group_name_H-M   'P 1'
#
loop_
_entity.id
_entity.type
_entity.pdbx_description
1 polymer ?
#
loop_
_entity_poly.entity_id
_entity_poly.type
_entity_poly.pdbx_seq_one_letter_code
_entity_poly.pdbx_strand_id
1 'polypeptide(L)'
;MKLIVGPGQYIRKEGILSDAGLYIKKFGTTAVLVGGNTGRLVVEELLEKSFADHGVTLKDSLWFGGESSQTNIDSLVEHLQTQTFDVLIAAGGGKALDTVKAVAYRLNKPLVAIPTIAATCAAATPICILYNDEGEFIEIGRVSKVPELVLVDTTIILNAPVRYLIAGIGDTLAKWFETKCSVKKAVPNAINQTAIAIAAQLYQTLLQSGKASVQSIQDKHLTKELEDIIDAIILVSGSVSGYGGDDCRTAAAHAIYSGLTIFPEIHQTYHGEIVAFGILAQLCMEGTREEDVRSLINYYQNVGLPYTLKQMGINGLTDGQWKQLGEITVTIEDMANMPFDVTPEMVVTSVRQADEIGSGMFVKSY
;
A
#
# COMPACT_ATOMS: atom_id res chain seq x y z
N MET A 1 -20.40 -2.84 -16.90
CA MET A 1 -19.09 -2.86 -16.23
C MET A 1 -19.28 -3.44 -14.83
N LYS A 2 -18.47 -4.43 -14.42
CA LYS A 2 -18.50 -4.94 -13.04
C LYS A 2 -17.49 -4.10 -12.23
N LEU A 3 -17.99 -3.23 -11.37
CA LEU A 3 -17.17 -2.39 -10.49
C LEU A 3 -17.03 -3.10 -9.14
N ILE A 4 -15.80 -3.19 -8.62
CA ILE A 4 -15.56 -3.71 -7.27
C ILE A 4 -14.89 -2.60 -6.47
N VAL A 5 -15.65 -2.00 -5.55
CA VAL A 5 -15.24 -0.78 -4.83
C VAL A 5 -14.51 -1.06 -3.52
N GLY A 6 -14.46 -2.31 -3.07
CA GLY A 6 -13.85 -2.69 -1.81
C GLY A 6 -14.33 -4.04 -1.29
N PRO A 7 -13.93 -4.41 -0.06
CA PRO A 7 -14.30 -5.68 0.55
C PRO A 7 -15.80 -5.77 0.84
N GLY A 8 -16.30 -7.00 0.98
CA GLY A 8 -17.71 -7.24 1.34
C GLY A 8 -18.09 -6.70 2.72
N GLN A 9 -17.16 -6.79 3.67
CA GLN A 9 -17.27 -6.22 5.01
C GLN A 9 -15.90 -5.73 5.51
N TYR A 10 -15.90 -4.59 6.18
CA TYR A 10 -14.72 -4.05 6.89
C TYR A 10 -15.10 -3.83 8.36
N ILE A 11 -14.31 -4.37 9.29
CA ILE A 11 -14.54 -4.21 10.72
C ILE A 11 -13.23 -3.82 11.39
N ARG A 12 -13.20 -2.61 11.95
CA ARG A 12 -12.12 -2.12 12.79
C ARG A 12 -12.59 -2.07 14.24
N LYS A 13 -11.84 -2.70 15.15
CA LYS A 13 -12.09 -2.64 16.59
C LYS A 13 -10.81 -3.02 17.34
N GLU A 14 -10.59 -2.38 18.48
CA GLU A 14 -9.51 -2.75 19.41
C GLU A 14 -9.67 -4.21 19.88
N GLY A 15 -8.63 -5.03 19.71
CA GLY A 15 -8.64 -6.42 20.14
C GLY A 15 -9.63 -7.32 19.39
N ILE A 16 -10.07 -6.93 18.18
CA ILE A 16 -11.10 -7.67 17.42
C ILE A 16 -10.72 -9.13 17.17
N LEU A 17 -9.43 -9.49 17.14
CA LEU A 17 -9.03 -10.86 16.86
C LEU A 17 -9.42 -11.85 17.96
N SER A 18 -9.66 -11.40 19.19
CA SER A 18 -10.27 -12.25 20.23
C SER A 18 -11.67 -12.74 19.84
N ASP A 19 -12.39 -11.99 18.99
CA ASP A 19 -13.72 -12.32 18.48
C ASP A 19 -13.68 -12.79 17.01
N ALA A 20 -12.52 -13.01 16.39
CA ALA A 20 -12.39 -13.32 14.96
C ALA A 20 -13.23 -14.53 14.52
N GLY A 21 -13.30 -15.60 15.33
CA GLY A 21 -14.09 -16.79 15.05
C GLY A 21 -15.58 -16.51 14.84
N LEU A 22 -16.13 -15.51 15.54
CA LEU A 22 -17.53 -15.07 15.39
C LEU A 22 -17.83 -14.58 13.97
N TYR A 23 -16.87 -13.88 13.36
CA TYR A 23 -17.01 -13.30 12.03
C TYR A 23 -16.63 -14.30 10.94
N ILE A 24 -15.53 -15.05 11.14
CA ILE A 24 -14.96 -15.96 10.15
C ILE A 24 -15.83 -17.20 9.94
N LYS A 25 -16.56 -17.68 10.97
CA LYS A 25 -17.42 -18.87 10.84
C LYS A 25 -18.49 -18.79 9.75
N LYS A 26 -18.84 -17.57 9.32
CA LYS A 26 -19.79 -17.33 8.22
C LYS A 26 -19.28 -17.85 6.86
N PHE A 27 -17.97 -18.02 6.72
CA PHE A 27 -17.31 -18.50 5.53
C PHE A 27 -16.92 -19.98 5.62
N GLY A 28 -17.13 -20.62 6.78
CA GLY A 28 -16.89 -22.04 7.01
C GLY A 28 -16.30 -22.33 8.38
N THR A 29 -16.05 -23.60 8.67
CA THR A 29 -15.56 -24.07 9.99
C THR A 29 -14.13 -24.59 9.94
N THR A 30 -13.51 -24.62 8.75
CA THR A 30 -12.09 -24.96 8.58
C THR A 30 -11.36 -23.84 7.84
N ALA A 31 -10.28 -23.35 8.44
CA ALA A 31 -9.52 -22.21 7.93
C ALA A 31 -8.05 -22.57 7.70
N VAL A 32 -7.42 -21.93 6.72
CA VAL A 32 -5.97 -21.92 6.55
C VAL A 32 -5.47 -20.49 6.67
N LEU A 33 -4.44 -20.27 7.49
CA LEU A 33 -3.78 -18.98 7.64
C LEU A 33 -2.53 -18.95 6.74
N VAL A 34 -2.41 -17.92 5.92
CA VAL A 34 -1.21 -17.64 5.14
C VAL A 34 -0.79 -16.20 5.39
N GLY A 35 0.48 -15.97 5.67
CA GLY A 35 0.92 -14.63 6.02
C GLY A 35 2.42 -14.41 6.03
N GLY A 36 2.82 -13.17 6.32
CA GLY A 36 4.22 -12.84 6.62
C GLY A 36 4.69 -13.52 7.90
N ASN A 37 5.99 -13.81 8.03
CA ASN A 37 6.54 -14.49 9.21
C ASN A 37 6.09 -13.82 10.52
N THR A 38 6.32 -12.51 10.66
CA THR A 38 5.89 -11.77 11.85
C THR A 38 4.37 -11.63 11.93
N GLY A 39 3.71 -11.29 10.81
CA GLY A 39 2.26 -11.04 10.78
C GLY A 39 1.45 -12.26 11.20
N ARG A 40 1.84 -13.44 10.72
CA ARG A 40 1.22 -14.73 11.08
C ARG A 40 1.36 -15.02 12.57
N LEU A 41 2.58 -14.94 13.10
CA LEU A 41 2.85 -15.22 14.51
C LEU A 41 2.11 -14.27 15.47
N VAL A 42 1.90 -13.01 15.07
CA VAL A 42 1.16 -12.03 15.87
C VAL A 42 -0.34 -12.37 15.96
N VAL A 43 -0.93 -12.99 14.93
CA VAL A 43 -2.37 -13.25 14.88
C VAL A 43 -2.75 -14.68 15.25
N GLU A 44 -1.85 -15.64 15.05
CA GLU A 44 -2.12 -17.08 15.11
C GLU A 44 -2.71 -17.52 16.45
N GLU A 45 -2.06 -17.17 17.57
CA GLU A 45 -2.55 -17.54 18.91
C GLU A 45 -3.93 -16.93 19.22
N LEU A 46 -4.18 -15.69 18.78
CA LEU A 46 -5.47 -15.02 18.97
C LEU A 46 -6.57 -15.71 18.15
N LEU A 47 -6.25 -16.08 16.91
CA LEU A 47 -7.15 -16.82 16.03
C LEU A 47 -7.47 -18.20 16.59
N GLU A 48 -6.48 -18.97 17.04
CA GLU A 48 -6.70 -20.30 17.62
C GLU A 48 -7.65 -20.27 18.81
N LYS A 49 -7.43 -19.33 19.74
CA LYS A 49 -8.33 -19.13 20.90
C LYS A 49 -9.74 -18.77 20.44
N SER A 50 -9.86 -17.76 19.59
CA SER A 50 -11.16 -17.32 19.09
C SER A 50 -11.90 -18.41 18.30
N PHE A 51 -11.17 -19.24 17.56
CA PHE A 51 -11.71 -20.34 16.77
C PHE A 51 -12.23 -21.47 17.64
N ALA A 52 -11.50 -21.82 18.71
CA ALA A 52 -11.96 -22.80 19.69
C ALA A 52 -13.32 -22.42 20.30
N ASP A 53 -13.52 -21.14 20.63
CA ASP A 53 -14.76 -20.63 21.21
C ASP A 53 -15.95 -20.62 20.23
N HIS A 54 -15.67 -20.64 18.91
CA HIS A 54 -16.66 -20.46 17.86
C HIS A 54 -16.83 -21.65 16.92
N GLY A 55 -16.19 -22.79 17.22
CA GLY A 55 -16.30 -24.01 16.42
C GLY A 55 -15.63 -23.93 15.05
N VAL A 56 -14.55 -23.14 14.95
CA VAL A 56 -13.69 -23.08 13.76
C VAL A 56 -12.39 -23.84 14.05
N THR A 57 -11.79 -24.46 13.05
CA THR A 57 -10.51 -25.17 13.16
C THR A 57 -9.49 -24.52 12.23
N LEU A 58 -8.35 -24.08 12.77
CA LEU A 58 -7.18 -23.72 11.97
C LEU A 58 -6.47 -25.01 11.52
N LYS A 59 -6.44 -25.27 10.22
CA LYS A 59 -5.89 -26.50 9.63
C LYS A 59 -4.40 -26.41 9.34
N ASP A 60 -3.95 -25.23 8.95
CA ASP A 60 -2.57 -24.98 8.54
C ASP A 60 -2.25 -23.49 8.71
N SER A 61 -0.96 -23.18 8.82
CA SER A 61 -0.43 -21.85 9.12
C SER A 61 0.90 -21.67 8.39
N LEU A 62 0.83 -21.00 7.24
CA LEU A 62 1.90 -21.01 6.23
C LEU A 62 2.55 -19.64 6.06
N TRP A 63 3.86 -19.64 5.86
CA TRP A 63 4.57 -18.45 5.39
C TRP A 63 4.35 -18.27 3.88
N PHE A 64 4.12 -17.03 3.46
CA PHE A 64 3.81 -16.72 2.05
C PHE A 64 5.01 -16.79 1.08
N GLY A 65 6.25 -16.93 1.59
CA GLY A 65 7.46 -17.03 0.76
C GLY A 65 8.28 -15.73 0.61
N GLY A 66 7.83 -14.61 1.19
CA GLY A 66 8.63 -13.38 1.30
C GLY A 66 8.39 -12.34 0.21
N GLU A 67 8.25 -12.79 -1.03
CA GLU A 67 7.93 -11.91 -2.17
C GLU A 67 6.53 -12.20 -2.73
N SER A 68 5.84 -11.15 -3.18
CA SER A 68 4.59 -11.29 -3.93
C SER A 68 4.90 -11.66 -5.38
N SER A 69 5.45 -12.86 -5.56
CA SER A 69 5.93 -13.38 -6.83
C SER A 69 5.09 -14.53 -7.34
N GLN A 70 5.16 -14.77 -8.66
CA GLN A 70 4.46 -15.88 -9.30
C GLN A 70 4.91 -17.23 -8.72
N THR A 71 6.22 -17.38 -8.44
CA THR A 71 6.82 -18.56 -7.80
C THR A 71 6.14 -18.91 -6.47
N ASN A 72 6.01 -17.92 -5.58
CA ASN A 72 5.40 -18.11 -4.27
C ASN A 72 3.88 -18.36 -4.35
N ILE A 73 3.19 -17.68 -5.28
CA ILE A 73 1.77 -17.91 -5.54
C ILE A 73 1.56 -19.35 -6.02
N ASP A 74 2.36 -19.83 -6.98
CA ASP A 74 2.24 -21.18 -7.54
C ASP A 74 2.50 -22.26 -6.49
N SER A 75 3.55 -22.08 -5.68
CA SER A 75 3.88 -23.01 -4.60
C SER A 75 2.75 -23.14 -3.57
N LEU A 76 2.15 -22.02 -3.15
CA LEU A 76 1.01 -22.03 -2.24
C LEU A 76 -0.23 -22.67 -2.85
N VAL A 77 -0.52 -22.40 -4.13
CA VAL A 77 -1.63 -23.04 -4.85
C VAL A 77 -1.42 -24.55 -4.93
N GLU A 78 -0.21 -25.01 -5.25
CA GLU A 78 0.14 -26.42 -5.35
C GLU A 78 -0.04 -27.16 -4.02
N HIS A 79 0.41 -26.54 -2.92
CA HIS A 79 0.25 -27.09 -1.57
C HIS A 79 -1.23 -27.15 -1.15
N LEU A 80 -1.97 -26.07 -1.38
CA LEU A 80 -3.33 -25.91 -0.85
C LEU A 80 -4.43 -26.55 -1.69
N GLN A 81 -4.24 -26.73 -3.00
CA GLN A 81 -5.27 -27.32 -3.88
C GLN A 81 -5.62 -28.77 -3.50
N THR A 82 -4.72 -29.47 -2.81
CA THR A 82 -4.93 -30.85 -2.35
C THR A 82 -5.59 -30.94 -0.97
N GLN A 83 -5.72 -29.80 -0.27
CA GLN A 83 -6.29 -29.74 1.07
C GLN A 83 -7.78 -29.39 1.05
N THR A 84 -8.53 -29.94 1.99
CA THR A 84 -9.94 -29.57 2.22
C THR A 84 -10.02 -28.54 3.36
N PHE A 85 -10.34 -27.30 3.00
CA PHE A 85 -10.65 -26.21 3.92
C PHE A 85 -11.69 -25.27 3.31
N ASP A 86 -12.37 -24.48 4.14
CA ASP A 86 -13.46 -23.63 3.70
C ASP A 86 -13.01 -22.21 3.35
N VAL A 87 -12.13 -21.61 4.17
CA VAL A 87 -11.75 -20.20 4.07
C VAL A 87 -10.25 -19.99 4.17
N LEU A 88 -9.71 -19.08 3.37
CA LEU A 88 -8.32 -18.63 3.44
C LEU A 88 -8.24 -17.34 4.25
N ILE A 89 -7.24 -17.23 5.11
CA ILE A 89 -6.97 -16.04 5.91
C ILE A 89 -5.61 -15.48 5.49
N ALA A 90 -5.58 -14.23 5.05
CA ALA A 90 -4.36 -13.50 4.76
C ALA A 90 -3.98 -12.63 5.96
N ALA A 91 -2.76 -12.77 6.49
CA ALA A 91 -2.28 -11.92 7.59
C ALA A 91 -0.91 -11.31 7.31
N GLY A 92 -0.76 -10.00 7.53
CA GLY A 92 0.53 -9.32 7.38
C GLY A 92 0.44 -7.95 6.72
N GLY A 93 1.52 -7.58 6.02
CA GLY A 93 1.62 -6.38 5.20
C GLY A 93 1.26 -6.63 3.73
N GLY A 94 1.45 -5.60 2.89
CA GLY A 94 1.03 -5.58 1.48
C GLY A 94 1.40 -6.82 0.67
N LYS A 95 2.69 -7.21 0.66
CA LYS A 95 3.16 -8.39 -0.10
C LYS A 95 2.43 -9.67 0.30
N ALA A 96 2.30 -9.95 1.59
CA ALA A 96 1.58 -11.13 2.07
C ALA A 96 0.10 -11.10 1.69
N LEU A 97 -0.55 -9.94 1.84
CA LEU A 97 -1.95 -9.77 1.47
C LEU A 97 -2.16 -9.98 -0.04
N ASP A 98 -1.29 -9.41 -0.87
CA ASP A 98 -1.33 -9.53 -2.33
C ASP A 98 -1.12 -10.95 -2.82
N THR A 99 -0.13 -11.67 -2.29
CA THR A 99 0.09 -13.09 -2.58
C THR A 99 -1.15 -13.91 -2.27
N VAL A 100 -1.72 -13.75 -1.07
CA VAL A 100 -2.83 -14.59 -0.61
C VAL A 100 -4.14 -14.25 -1.33
N LYS A 101 -4.33 -13.00 -1.76
CA LYS A 101 -5.44 -12.63 -2.66
C LYS A 101 -5.36 -13.35 -4.01
N ALA A 102 -4.17 -13.46 -4.60
CA ALA A 102 -3.97 -14.18 -5.85
C ALA A 102 -4.19 -15.70 -5.67
N VAL A 103 -3.71 -16.28 -4.56
CA VAL A 103 -3.96 -17.68 -4.20
C VAL A 103 -5.45 -17.95 -4.01
N ALA A 104 -6.15 -17.11 -3.25
CA ALA A 104 -7.59 -17.25 -3.01
C ALA A 104 -8.42 -17.16 -4.29
N TYR A 105 -8.00 -16.28 -5.23
CA TYR A 105 -8.60 -16.19 -6.56
C TYR A 105 -8.48 -17.51 -7.31
N ARG A 106 -7.26 -18.08 -7.38
CA ARG A 106 -6.99 -19.33 -8.12
C ARG A 106 -7.66 -20.56 -7.51
N LEU A 107 -7.71 -20.64 -6.19
CA LEU A 107 -8.38 -21.73 -5.47
C LEU A 107 -9.91 -21.55 -5.36
N ASN A 108 -10.43 -20.39 -5.80
CA ASN A 108 -11.83 -20.00 -5.65
C ASN A 108 -12.34 -20.15 -4.20
N LYS A 109 -11.53 -19.70 -3.23
CA LYS A 109 -11.85 -19.77 -1.78
C LYS A 109 -12.29 -18.42 -1.24
N PRO A 110 -13.27 -18.34 -0.33
CA PRO A 110 -13.48 -17.18 0.52
C PRO A 110 -12.17 -16.70 1.16
N LEU A 111 -12.03 -15.38 1.29
CA LEU A 111 -10.84 -14.72 1.79
C LEU A 111 -11.18 -13.73 2.90
N VAL A 112 -10.48 -13.89 4.02
CA VAL A 112 -10.47 -12.93 5.14
C VAL A 112 -9.09 -12.28 5.20
N ALA A 113 -9.00 -10.96 5.17
CA ALA A 113 -7.76 -10.22 5.31
C ALA A 113 -7.61 -9.62 6.71
N ILE A 114 -6.43 -9.80 7.30
CA ILE A 114 -6.05 -9.27 8.61
C ILE A 114 -4.75 -8.47 8.43
N PRO A 115 -4.84 -7.19 8.03
CA PRO A 115 -3.65 -6.34 7.97
C PRO A 115 -3.07 -6.18 9.38
N THR A 116 -1.80 -6.54 9.56
CA THR A 116 -1.10 -6.37 10.85
C THR A 116 -0.32 -5.06 10.92
N ILE A 117 -0.34 -4.29 9.83
CA ILE A 117 0.25 -2.97 9.69
C ILE A 117 -0.65 -2.12 8.79
N ALA A 118 -0.73 -0.81 9.05
CA ALA A 118 -1.39 0.15 8.16
C ALA A 118 -0.35 0.80 7.23
N ALA A 119 0.18 0.03 6.28
CA ALA A 119 1.26 0.48 5.39
C ALA A 119 0.86 0.66 3.92
N THR A 120 -0.24 0.02 3.50
CA THR A 120 -0.81 0.14 2.15
C THR A 120 -2.31 -0.14 2.19
N CYS A 121 -3.00 0.12 1.08
CA CYS A 121 -4.41 -0.23 0.90
C CYS A 121 -4.66 -1.70 0.45
N ALA A 122 -3.64 -2.56 0.43
CA ALA A 122 -3.71 -3.90 -0.18
C ALA A 122 -4.85 -4.77 0.36
N ALA A 123 -5.21 -4.65 1.64
CA ALA A 123 -6.30 -5.45 2.22
C ALA A 123 -7.68 -5.15 1.61
N ALA A 124 -7.86 -4.01 0.93
CA ALA A 124 -9.16 -3.55 0.44
C ALA A 124 -9.26 -3.49 -1.10
N THR A 125 -8.18 -3.76 -1.84
CA THR A 125 -8.14 -3.59 -3.30
C THR A 125 -8.41 -4.89 -4.08
N PRO A 126 -8.95 -4.80 -5.32
CA PRO A 126 -9.17 -5.93 -6.21
C PRO A 126 -7.96 -6.34 -7.06
N ILE A 127 -6.78 -5.83 -6.75
CA ILE A 127 -5.53 -6.07 -7.48
C ILE A 127 -4.49 -6.70 -6.56
N CYS A 128 -3.39 -7.17 -7.11
CA CYS A 128 -2.17 -7.47 -6.35
C CYS A 128 -0.97 -6.85 -7.07
N ILE A 129 0.06 -6.46 -6.33
CA ILE A 129 1.32 -6.01 -6.92
C ILE A 129 2.25 -7.22 -7.02
N LEU A 130 2.74 -7.50 -8.23
CA LEU A 130 3.63 -8.61 -8.50
C LEU A 130 5.08 -8.14 -8.67
N TYR A 131 5.98 -8.87 -8.04
CA TYR A 131 7.42 -8.68 -8.10
C TYR A 131 8.10 -9.95 -8.63
N ASN A 132 9.33 -9.83 -9.12
CA ASN A 132 10.19 -11.01 -9.28
C ASN A 132 10.71 -11.47 -7.91
N ASP A 133 11.41 -12.60 -7.90
CA ASP A 133 11.94 -13.17 -6.65
C ASP A 133 13.08 -12.31 -6.06
N GLU A 134 13.65 -11.40 -6.86
CA GLU A 134 14.61 -10.37 -6.45
C GLU A 134 13.97 -9.08 -5.89
N GLY A 135 12.64 -8.95 -5.95
CA GLY A 135 11.89 -7.81 -5.40
C GLY A 135 11.71 -6.62 -6.34
N GLU A 136 12.02 -6.77 -7.63
CA GLU A 136 11.76 -5.78 -8.67
C GLU A 136 10.29 -5.85 -9.12
N PHE A 137 9.68 -4.69 -9.35
CA PHE A 137 8.29 -4.61 -9.82
C PHE A 137 8.13 -5.25 -11.21
N ILE A 138 7.11 -6.09 -11.38
CA ILE A 138 6.74 -6.68 -12.69
C ILE A 138 5.46 -6.05 -13.21
N GLU A 139 4.34 -6.21 -12.49
CA GLU A 139 3.02 -5.80 -12.99
C GLU A 139 1.99 -5.61 -11.88
N ILE A 140 0.89 -4.93 -12.24
CA ILE A 140 -0.35 -4.90 -11.46
C ILE A 140 -1.23 -6.09 -11.86
N GLY A 141 -1.23 -7.12 -11.02
CA GLY A 141 -2.00 -8.34 -11.19
C GLY A 141 -3.50 -8.13 -11.00
N ARG A 142 -4.29 -8.50 -12.02
CA ARG A 142 -5.77 -8.50 -11.98
C ARG A 142 -6.36 -9.87 -11.62
N VAL A 143 -5.51 -10.90 -11.55
CA VAL A 143 -5.85 -12.25 -11.06
C VAL A 143 -5.77 -12.24 -9.55
N SER A 144 -6.70 -11.50 -8.93
CA SER A 144 -6.70 -11.22 -7.50
C SER A 144 -8.12 -11.19 -6.96
N LYS A 145 -8.31 -11.67 -5.74
CA LYS A 145 -9.60 -11.70 -5.07
C LYS A 145 -9.73 -10.53 -4.10
N VAL A 146 -10.87 -9.84 -4.12
CA VAL A 146 -11.20 -8.88 -3.06
C VAL A 146 -11.66 -9.67 -1.84
N PRO A 147 -11.12 -9.39 -0.64
CA PRO A 147 -11.56 -10.08 0.56
C PRO A 147 -13.06 -9.90 0.83
N GLU A 148 -13.74 -10.98 1.19
CA GLU A 148 -15.11 -10.92 1.70
C GLU A 148 -15.17 -10.18 3.04
N LEU A 149 -14.11 -10.27 3.85
CA LEU A 149 -14.00 -9.64 5.16
C LEU A 149 -12.59 -9.10 5.38
N VAL A 150 -12.50 -7.85 5.87
CA VAL A 150 -11.27 -7.28 6.42
C VAL A 150 -11.47 -7.04 7.92
N LEU A 151 -10.63 -7.66 8.75
CA LEU A 151 -10.60 -7.47 10.20
C LEU A 151 -9.37 -6.65 10.58
N VAL A 152 -9.59 -5.47 11.15
CA VAL A 152 -8.53 -4.53 11.51
C VAL A 152 -8.46 -4.40 13.03
N ASP A 153 -7.46 -5.05 13.61
CA ASP A 153 -7.18 -4.97 15.04
C ASP A 153 -6.26 -3.78 15.32
N THR A 154 -6.82 -2.74 15.93
CA THR A 154 -6.06 -1.51 16.21
C THR A 154 -5.00 -1.72 17.28
N THR A 155 -5.13 -2.71 18.15
CA THR A 155 -4.09 -3.07 19.14
C THR A 155 -2.86 -3.62 18.45
N ILE A 156 -3.03 -4.43 17.41
CA ILE A 156 -1.91 -4.96 16.62
C ILE A 156 -1.20 -3.83 15.89
N ILE A 157 -1.95 -2.95 15.22
CA ILE A 157 -1.36 -1.83 14.48
C ILE A 157 -0.66 -0.83 15.41
N LEU A 158 -1.24 -0.54 16.58
CA LEU A 158 -0.63 0.31 17.61
C LEU A 158 0.74 -0.23 18.07
N ASN A 159 0.87 -1.56 18.11
CA ASN A 159 2.10 -2.23 18.55
C ASN A 159 3.13 -2.42 17.42
N ALA A 160 2.74 -2.25 16.15
CA ALA A 160 3.66 -2.32 15.03
C ALA A 160 4.70 -1.19 15.05
N PRO A 161 5.85 -1.37 14.36
CA PRO A 161 6.80 -0.27 14.14
C PRO A 161 6.15 0.92 13.42
N VAL A 162 6.30 2.13 13.99
CA VAL A 162 5.67 3.36 13.48
C VAL A 162 6.02 3.66 12.02
N ARG A 163 7.20 3.25 11.56
CA ARG A 163 7.67 3.42 10.18
C ARG A 163 6.69 2.82 9.16
N TYR A 164 5.93 1.77 9.51
CA TYR A 164 4.89 1.23 8.64
C TYR A 164 3.71 2.19 8.46
N LEU A 165 3.26 2.86 9.53
CA LEU A 165 2.20 3.88 9.43
C LEU A 165 2.69 5.06 8.59
N ILE A 166 3.93 5.50 8.81
CA ILE A 166 4.56 6.58 8.04
C ILE A 166 4.57 6.24 6.54
N ALA A 167 4.99 5.01 6.19
CA ALA A 167 4.92 4.54 4.81
C ALA A 167 3.48 4.54 4.28
N GLY A 168 2.49 4.09 5.07
CA GLY A 168 1.08 4.12 4.67
C GLY A 168 0.53 5.52 4.43
N ILE A 169 0.96 6.52 5.22
CA ILE A 169 0.65 7.94 4.96
C ILE A 169 1.23 8.35 3.60
N GLY A 170 2.48 7.99 3.31
CA GLY A 170 3.16 8.30 2.05
C GLY A 170 2.43 7.74 0.81
N ASP A 171 2.06 6.47 0.84
CA ASP A 171 1.27 5.81 -0.22
C ASP A 171 -0.11 6.48 -0.38
N THR A 172 -0.79 6.77 0.74
CA THR A 172 -2.16 7.32 0.70
C THR A 172 -2.19 8.76 0.17
N LEU A 173 -1.14 9.56 0.38
CA LEU A 173 -1.03 10.89 -0.23
C LEU A 173 -1.10 10.83 -1.76
N ALA A 174 -0.51 9.79 -2.37
CA ALA A 174 -0.46 9.64 -3.82
C ALA A 174 -1.86 9.57 -4.44
N LYS A 175 -2.85 9.04 -3.70
CA LYS A 175 -4.25 8.99 -4.17
C LYS A 175 -4.74 10.36 -4.61
N TRP A 176 -4.42 11.44 -3.90
CA TRP A 176 -4.83 12.77 -4.32
C TRP A 176 -4.07 13.26 -5.55
N PHE A 177 -2.74 13.23 -5.49
CA PHE A 177 -1.89 13.81 -6.53
C PHE A 177 -2.02 13.08 -7.87
N GLU A 178 -2.07 11.74 -7.84
CA GLU A 178 -2.14 10.94 -9.05
C GLU A 178 -3.56 10.89 -9.61
N THR A 179 -4.61 10.71 -8.80
CA THR A 179 -6.00 10.73 -9.30
C THR A 179 -6.34 12.08 -9.92
N LYS A 180 -5.93 13.20 -9.30
CA LYS A 180 -6.14 14.54 -9.88
C LYS A 180 -5.44 14.70 -11.24
N CYS A 181 -4.36 13.96 -11.46
CA CYS A 181 -3.57 14.01 -12.67
C CYS A 181 -4.16 13.10 -13.77
N SER A 182 -4.36 11.81 -13.46
CA SER A 182 -4.82 10.79 -14.40
C SER A 182 -6.24 11.03 -14.91
N VAL A 183 -7.14 11.54 -14.05
CA VAL A 183 -8.52 11.79 -14.44
C VAL A 183 -8.69 12.87 -15.51
N LYS A 184 -7.67 13.71 -15.77
CA LYS A 184 -7.70 14.71 -16.83
C LYS A 184 -7.81 14.08 -18.24
N LYS A 185 -7.47 12.79 -18.39
CA LYS A 185 -7.66 12.04 -19.64
C LYS A 185 -9.07 11.47 -19.80
N ALA A 186 -9.84 11.40 -18.73
CA ALA A 186 -11.16 10.80 -18.71
C ALA A 186 -12.25 11.83 -19.01
N VAL A 187 -13.36 11.35 -19.56
CA VAL A 187 -14.61 12.13 -19.59
C VAL A 187 -15.21 12.09 -18.17
N PRO A 188 -15.48 13.26 -17.54
CA PRO A 188 -16.07 13.29 -16.21
C PRO A 188 -17.38 12.51 -16.13
N ASN A 189 -17.50 11.67 -15.10
CA ASN A 189 -18.70 10.89 -14.81
C ASN A 189 -18.85 10.72 -13.29
N ALA A 190 -20.03 10.27 -12.84
CA ALA A 190 -20.31 10.15 -11.40
C ALA A 190 -19.28 9.28 -10.65
N ILE A 191 -18.74 8.25 -11.30
CA ILE A 191 -17.79 7.29 -10.70
C ILE A 191 -16.43 7.97 -10.49
N ASN A 192 -15.82 8.52 -11.54
CA ASN A 192 -14.50 9.14 -11.44
C ASN A 192 -14.53 10.44 -10.60
N GLN A 193 -15.63 11.20 -10.63
CA GLN A 193 -15.80 12.36 -9.75
C GLN A 193 -15.90 11.96 -8.27
N THR A 194 -16.53 10.82 -7.97
CA THR A 194 -16.57 10.27 -6.61
C THR A 194 -15.17 9.87 -6.15
N ALA A 195 -14.38 9.21 -7.00
CA ALA A 195 -13.00 8.85 -6.67
C ALA A 195 -12.14 10.07 -6.34
N ILE A 196 -12.23 11.16 -7.13
CA ILE A 196 -11.52 12.42 -6.85
C ILE A 196 -11.98 13.02 -5.52
N ALA A 197 -13.29 13.04 -5.24
CA ALA A 197 -13.81 13.61 -4.00
C ALA A 197 -13.30 12.85 -2.76
N ILE A 198 -13.26 11.52 -2.82
CA ILE A 198 -12.69 10.67 -1.77
C ILE A 198 -11.19 10.95 -1.62
N ALA A 199 -10.44 11.02 -2.73
CA ALA A 199 -9.01 11.30 -2.71
C ALA A 199 -8.69 12.69 -2.11
N ALA A 200 -9.49 13.71 -2.42
CA ALA A 200 -9.37 15.04 -1.83
C ALA A 200 -9.61 15.01 -0.32
N GLN A 201 -10.66 14.30 0.13
CA GLN A 201 -10.96 14.14 1.55
C GLN A 201 -9.85 13.39 2.29
N LEU A 202 -9.30 12.32 1.69
CA LEU A 202 -8.15 11.60 2.24
C LEU A 202 -6.97 12.53 2.47
N TYR A 203 -6.62 13.35 1.48
CA TYR A 203 -5.52 14.31 1.62
C TYR A 203 -5.74 15.26 2.80
N GLN A 204 -6.96 15.79 2.97
CA GLN A 204 -7.28 16.64 4.12
C GLN A 204 -7.16 15.89 5.46
N THR A 205 -7.69 14.67 5.54
CA THR A 205 -7.60 13.84 6.75
C THR A 205 -6.13 13.56 7.12
N LEU A 206 -5.28 13.24 6.14
CA LEU A 206 -3.85 13.02 6.37
C LEU A 206 -3.18 14.28 6.91
N LEU A 207 -3.39 15.45 6.29
CA LEU A 207 -2.80 16.71 6.76
C LEU A 207 -3.22 17.09 8.19
N GLN A 208 -4.47 16.79 8.56
CA GLN A 208 -5.03 17.12 9.87
C GLN A 208 -4.59 16.15 10.97
N SER A 209 -4.63 14.84 10.69
CA SER A 209 -4.48 13.79 11.71
C SER A 209 -3.17 13.00 11.62
N GLY A 210 -2.41 13.12 10.53
CA GLY A 210 -1.23 12.29 10.26
C GLY A 210 -0.11 12.42 11.29
N LYS A 211 0.16 13.64 11.79
CA LYS A 211 1.16 13.84 12.85
C LYS A 211 0.71 13.22 14.18
N ALA A 212 -0.55 13.42 14.54
CA ALA A 212 -1.11 12.90 15.78
C ALA A 212 -1.19 11.36 15.77
N SER A 213 -1.49 10.73 14.63
CA SER A 213 -1.49 9.28 14.50
C SER A 213 -0.10 8.65 14.63
N VAL A 214 0.94 9.30 14.08
CA VAL A 214 2.35 8.90 14.27
C VAL A 214 2.72 8.96 15.75
N GLN A 215 2.40 10.06 16.43
CA GLN A 215 2.65 10.24 17.86
C GLN A 215 1.92 9.18 18.70
N SER A 216 0.67 8.85 18.34
CA SER A 216 -0.15 7.82 19.01
C SER A 216 0.52 6.43 19.02
N ILE A 217 1.16 6.01 17.91
CA ILE A 217 1.94 4.77 17.89
C ILE A 217 3.22 4.88 18.74
N GLN A 218 3.91 6.02 18.69
CA GLN A 218 5.14 6.25 19.45
C GLN A 218 4.88 6.22 20.96
N ASP A 219 3.77 6.81 21.40
CA ASP A 219 3.33 6.86 22.79
C ASP A 219 2.59 5.60 23.24
N LYS A 220 2.34 4.65 22.32
CA LYS A 220 1.60 3.40 22.56
C LYS A 220 0.23 3.65 23.18
N HIS A 221 -0.45 4.69 22.72
CA HIS A 221 -1.79 5.06 23.17
C HIS A 221 -2.72 5.14 21.98
N LEU A 222 -3.82 4.37 21.97
CA LEU A 222 -4.81 4.40 20.90
C LEU A 222 -5.59 5.72 20.94
N THR A 223 -5.64 6.42 19.81
CA THR A 223 -6.33 7.71 19.66
C THR A 223 -7.30 7.66 18.48
N LYS A 224 -8.28 8.57 18.46
CA LYS A 224 -9.20 8.70 17.33
C LYS A 224 -8.43 9.01 16.04
N GLU A 225 -7.39 9.83 16.11
CA GLU A 225 -6.56 10.22 14.96
C GLU A 225 -5.83 9.03 14.37
N LEU A 226 -5.31 8.11 15.22
CA LEU A 226 -4.74 6.86 14.73
C LEU A 226 -5.79 5.98 14.07
N GLU A 227 -6.95 5.83 14.69
CA GLU A 227 -8.05 5.05 14.13
C GLU A 227 -8.52 5.58 12.76
N ASP A 228 -8.72 6.89 12.64
CA ASP A 228 -9.11 7.55 11.38
C ASP A 228 -8.05 7.33 10.29
N ILE A 229 -6.75 7.39 10.64
CA ILE A 229 -5.65 7.19 9.69
C ILE A 229 -5.54 5.72 9.27
N ILE A 230 -5.81 4.77 10.17
CA ILE A 230 -5.90 3.35 9.83
C ILE A 230 -7.02 3.11 8.80
N ASP A 231 -8.21 3.67 9.03
CA ASP A 231 -9.34 3.56 8.10
C ASP A 231 -9.03 4.24 6.76
N ALA A 232 -8.38 5.41 6.81
CA ALA A 232 -7.95 6.17 5.64
C ALA A 232 -6.99 5.36 4.76
N ILE A 233 -5.94 4.78 5.35
CA ILE A 233 -4.90 4.03 4.63
C ILE A 233 -5.47 2.73 4.06
N ILE A 234 -6.27 2.00 4.83
CA ILE A 234 -6.69 0.65 4.44
C ILE A 234 -7.93 0.70 3.55
N LEU A 235 -9.06 1.16 4.09
CA LEU A 235 -10.35 1.05 3.43
C LEU A 235 -10.57 2.18 2.41
N VAL A 236 -10.44 3.41 2.88
CA VAL A 236 -10.86 4.58 2.08
C VAL A 236 -9.93 4.77 0.89
N SER A 237 -8.62 4.63 1.08
CA SER A 237 -7.62 4.61 0.00
C SER A 237 -7.88 3.50 -1.03
N GLY A 238 -8.23 2.29 -0.57
CA GLY A 238 -8.62 1.18 -1.44
C GLY A 238 -9.87 1.49 -2.27
N SER A 239 -10.84 2.20 -1.68
CA SER A 239 -12.05 2.62 -2.38
C SER A 239 -11.81 3.67 -3.47
N VAL A 240 -10.76 4.51 -3.35
CA VAL A 240 -10.36 5.40 -4.45
C VAL A 240 -9.98 4.58 -5.68
N SER A 241 -9.16 3.54 -5.50
CA SER A 241 -8.84 2.61 -6.60
C SER A 241 -10.09 1.89 -7.11
N GLY A 242 -10.99 1.50 -6.20
CA GLY A 242 -12.21 0.78 -6.51
C GLY A 242 -13.23 1.59 -7.33
N TYR A 243 -13.48 2.86 -6.99
CA TYR A 243 -14.27 3.78 -7.79
C TYR A 243 -13.50 4.22 -9.03
N GLY A 244 -12.25 4.63 -8.84
CA GLY A 244 -11.40 5.23 -9.84
C GLY A 244 -11.17 4.38 -11.08
N GLY A 245 -11.04 3.07 -10.90
CA GLY A 245 -10.82 2.13 -11.99
C GLY A 245 -9.66 2.56 -12.88
N ASP A 246 -9.87 2.54 -14.20
CA ASP A 246 -8.87 2.97 -15.18
C ASP A 246 -8.78 4.49 -15.34
N ASP A 247 -9.79 5.24 -14.91
CA ASP A 247 -9.85 6.71 -15.04
C ASP A 247 -9.05 7.44 -13.95
N CYS A 248 -8.83 6.81 -12.79
CA CYS A 248 -8.14 7.42 -11.64
C CYS A 248 -7.03 6.51 -11.12
N ARG A 249 -6.13 6.11 -12.02
CA ARG A 249 -4.95 5.31 -11.70
C ARG A 249 -3.78 6.15 -11.18
N THR A 250 -2.81 5.42 -10.68
CA THR A 250 -1.42 5.81 -10.45
C THR A 250 -0.81 6.50 -11.68
N ALA A 251 0.14 7.39 -11.48
CA ALA A 251 0.74 8.26 -12.49
C ALA A 251 2.26 8.35 -12.29
N ALA A 252 2.87 9.53 -12.44
CA ALA A 252 4.32 9.68 -12.36
C ALA A 252 4.91 9.27 -10.99
N ALA A 253 4.23 9.49 -9.87
CA ALA A 253 4.78 9.15 -8.56
C ALA A 253 5.05 7.64 -8.43
N HIS A 254 4.10 6.79 -8.82
CA HIS A 254 4.29 5.34 -8.83
C HIS A 254 5.24 4.87 -9.95
N ALA A 255 5.21 5.52 -11.12
CA ALA A 255 6.17 5.20 -12.18
C ALA A 255 7.62 5.44 -11.71
N ILE A 256 7.87 6.55 -11.01
CA ILE A 256 9.18 6.88 -10.43
C ILE A 256 9.53 5.91 -9.30
N TYR A 257 8.57 5.50 -8.46
CA TYR A 257 8.78 4.43 -7.50
C TYR A 257 9.33 3.17 -8.17
N SER A 258 8.64 2.67 -9.20
CA SER A 258 9.05 1.47 -9.92
C SER A 258 10.42 1.65 -10.57
N GLY A 259 10.67 2.81 -11.20
CA GLY A 259 11.97 3.16 -11.77
C GLY A 259 13.12 3.17 -10.76
N LEU A 260 12.87 3.57 -9.51
CA LEU A 260 13.86 3.58 -8.44
C LEU A 260 14.16 2.17 -7.88
N THR A 261 13.25 1.20 -8.03
CA THR A 261 13.45 -0.16 -7.52
C THR A 261 14.58 -0.93 -8.20
N ILE A 262 15.10 -0.45 -9.34
CA ILE A 262 16.29 -1.05 -10.00
C ILE A 262 17.57 -0.87 -9.19
N PHE A 263 17.58 0.06 -8.21
CA PHE A 263 18.73 0.34 -7.37
C PHE A 263 18.65 -0.49 -6.08
N PRO A 264 19.62 -1.39 -5.80
CA PRO A 264 19.59 -2.24 -4.61
C PRO A 264 19.50 -1.46 -3.29
N GLU A 265 20.03 -0.23 -3.25
CA GLU A 265 19.98 0.66 -2.08
C GLU A 265 18.54 0.97 -1.65
N ILE A 266 17.60 1.00 -2.61
CA ILE A 266 16.20 1.31 -2.37
C ILE A 266 15.43 0.16 -1.71
N HIS A 267 15.93 -1.08 -1.78
CA HIS A 267 15.21 -2.24 -1.28
C HIS A 267 15.02 -2.26 0.25
N GLN A 268 15.70 -1.37 0.99
CA GLN A 268 15.51 -1.15 2.44
C GLN A 268 14.50 -0.02 2.77
N THR A 269 14.00 0.67 1.74
CA THR A 269 13.01 1.74 1.84
C THR A 269 11.62 1.17 1.56
N TYR A 270 10.63 1.55 2.36
CA TYR A 270 9.28 1.02 2.19
C TYR A 270 8.58 1.67 1.00
N HIS A 271 7.68 0.92 0.37
CA HIS A 271 6.90 1.35 -0.81
C HIS A 271 6.39 2.80 -0.70
N GLY A 272 5.60 3.10 0.34
CA GLY A 272 5.02 4.43 0.49
C GLY A 272 6.01 5.55 0.82
N GLU A 273 7.19 5.23 1.33
CA GLU A 273 8.29 6.21 1.50
C GLU A 273 8.86 6.64 0.15
N ILE A 274 9.05 5.68 -0.76
CA ILE A 274 9.55 5.94 -2.12
C ILE A 274 8.48 6.64 -2.94
N VAL A 275 7.21 6.20 -2.85
CA VAL A 275 6.07 6.88 -3.49
C VAL A 275 5.94 8.31 -3.01
N ALA A 276 6.13 8.59 -1.71
CA ALA A 276 6.10 9.95 -1.18
C ALA A 276 7.16 10.85 -1.84
N PHE A 277 8.38 10.35 -2.05
CA PHE A 277 9.39 11.08 -2.83
C PHE A 277 8.99 11.21 -4.31
N GLY A 278 8.41 10.17 -4.90
CA GLY A 278 7.84 10.19 -6.26
C GLY A 278 6.79 11.29 -6.45
N ILE A 279 5.97 11.60 -5.44
CA ILE A 279 5.02 12.73 -5.47
C ILE A 279 5.76 14.06 -5.63
N LEU A 280 6.87 14.27 -4.91
CA LEU A 280 7.65 15.51 -5.02
C LEU A 280 8.22 15.68 -6.43
N ALA A 281 8.75 14.59 -7.01
CA ALA A 281 9.24 14.58 -8.38
C ALA A 281 8.10 14.80 -9.39
N GLN A 282 6.94 14.17 -9.22
CA GLN A 282 5.76 14.42 -10.05
C GLN A 282 5.35 15.90 -10.00
N LEU A 283 5.29 16.53 -8.83
CA LEU A 283 4.94 17.94 -8.71
C LEU A 283 5.93 18.84 -9.45
N CYS A 284 7.23 18.54 -9.38
CA CYS A 284 8.26 19.22 -10.16
C CYS A 284 8.05 19.03 -11.67
N MET A 285 7.73 17.81 -12.10
CA MET A 285 7.43 17.48 -13.50
C MET A 285 6.18 18.24 -14.03
N GLU A 286 5.17 18.43 -13.17
CA GLU A 286 3.96 19.21 -13.48
C GLU A 286 4.20 20.74 -13.50
N GLY A 287 5.41 21.21 -13.16
CA GLY A 287 5.72 22.63 -13.07
C GLY A 287 5.05 23.33 -11.87
N THR A 288 4.76 22.57 -10.81
CA THR A 288 4.21 23.12 -9.56
C THR A 288 5.19 24.13 -8.96
N ARG A 289 4.67 25.21 -8.35
CA ARG A 289 5.50 26.24 -7.72
C ARG A 289 6.33 25.61 -6.59
N GLU A 290 7.59 26.00 -6.50
CA GLU A 290 8.52 25.47 -5.49
C GLU A 290 7.96 25.64 -4.06
N GLU A 291 7.25 26.74 -3.77
CA GLU A 291 6.63 26.99 -2.46
C GLU A 291 5.60 25.93 -2.05
N ASP A 292 4.84 25.38 -3.01
CA ASP A 292 3.86 24.33 -2.78
C ASP A 292 4.56 22.99 -2.52
N VAL A 293 5.66 22.70 -3.25
CA VAL A 293 6.52 21.54 -3.01
C VAL A 293 7.16 21.61 -1.62
N ARG A 294 7.72 22.77 -1.24
CA ARG A 294 8.30 23.01 0.08
C ARG A 294 7.25 22.85 1.20
N SER A 295 6.02 23.27 0.96
CA SER A 295 4.92 23.10 1.92
C SER A 295 4.61 21.61 2.17
N LEU A 296 4.65 20.79 1.12
CA LEU A 296 4.49 19.34 1.25
C LEU A 296 5.68 18.70 1.99
N ILE A 297 6.92 19.14 1.71
CA ILE A 297 8.12 18.69 2.43
C ILE A 297 8.04 19.04 3.92
N ASN A 298 7.54 20.23 4.29
CA ASN A 298 7.29 20.57 5.70
C ASN A 298 6.32 19.58 6.35
N TYR A 299 5.28 19.14 5.64
CA TYR A 299 4.41 18.08 6.15
C TYR A 299 5.15 16.74 6.28
N TYR A 300 5.98 16.36 5.30
CA TYR A 300 6.77 15.12 5.36
C TYR A 300 7.68 15.09 6.59
N GLN A 301 8.34 16.22 6.90
CA GLN A 301 9.14 16.38 8.11
C GLN A 301 8.32 16.18 9.40
N ASN A 302 7.06 16.63 9.43
CA ASN A 302 6.18 16.49 10.59
C ASN A 302 5.72 15.05 10.84
N VAL A 303 5.62 14.23 9.80
CA VAL A 303 5.19 12.82 9.91
C VAL A 303 6.33 11.82 9.78
N GLY A 304 7.54 12.27 9.41
CA GLY A 304 8.73 11.44 9.29
C GLY A 304 8.93 10.77 7.91
N LEU A 305 8.30 11.27 6.85
CA LEU A 305 8.52 10.77 5.48
C LEU A 305 9.85 11.29 4.90
N PRO A 306 10.52 10.52 4.02
CA PRO A 306 11.70 11.01 3.32
C PRO A 306 11.33 11.98 2.20
N TYR A 307 12.22 12.91 1.93
CA TYR A 307 12.07 13.96 0.91
C TYR A 307 13.37 14.20 0.13
N THR A 308 14.35 13.30 0.25
CA THR A 308 15.61 13.29 -0.49
C THR A 308 15.99 11.85 -0.85
N LEU A 309 16.73 11.69 -1.95
CA LEU A 309 17.32 10.41 -2.36
C LEU A 309 18.25 9.86 -1.27
N LYS A 310 18.99 10.74 -0.60
CA LYS A 310 19.89 10.38 0.50
C LYS A 310 19.18 9.72 1.67
N GLN A 311 18.00 10.19 2.06
CA GLN A 311 17.20 9.57 3.12
C GLN A 311 16.70 8.16 2.75
N MET A 312 16.59 7.87 1.45
CA MET A 312 16.21 6.55 0.93
C MET A 312 17.43 5.66 0.62
N GLY A 313 18.65 6.10 0.96
CA GLY A 313 19.89 5.33 0.80
C GLY A 313 20.68 5.59 -0.48
N ILE A 314 20.14 6.37 -1.43
CA ILE A 314 20.86 6.75 -2.65
C ILE A 314 21.74 7.97 -2.34
N ASN A 315 23.05 7.73 -2.21
CA ASN A 315 24.04 8.79 -1.92
C ASN A 315 24.56 9.52 -3.16
N GLY A 316 24.25 9.00 -4.35
CA GLY A 316 24.65 9.56 -5.63
C GLY A 316 24.43 8.55 -6.74
N LEU A 317 24.14 9.04 -7.94
CA LEU A 317 23.99 8.22 -9.14
C LEU A 317 24.98 8.72 -10.20
N THR A 318 25.62 7.79 -10.90
CA THR A 318 26.43 8.10 -12.10
C THR A 318 25.53 8.59 -13.24
N ASP A 319 26.10 9.24 -14.26
CA ASP A 319 25.35 9.67 -15.45
C ASP A 319 24.66 8.50 -16.16
N GLY A 320 25.30 7.32 -16.16
CA GLY A 320 24.71 6.10 -16.71
C GLY A 320 23.48 5.63 -15.93
N GLN A 321 23.55 5.67 -14.60
CA GLN A 321 22.41 5.31 -13.74
C GLN A 321 21.26 6.32 -13.84
N TRP A 322 21.55 7.62 -13.96
CA TRP A 322 20.53 8.63 -14.23
C TRP A 322 19.83 8.39 -15.55
N LYS A 323 20.61 8.11 -16.61
CA LYS A 323 20.06 7.79 -17.93
C LYS A 323 19.17 6.55 -17.85
N GLN A 324 19.64 5.48 -17.22
CA GLN A 324 18.88 4.24 -17.04
C GLN A 324 17.57 4.48 -16.27
N LEU A 325 17.59 5.27 -15.19
CA LEU A 325 16.39 5.64 -14.43
C LEU A 325 15.35 6.31 -15.35
N GLY A 326 15.76 7.30 -16.15
CA GLY A 326 14.85 7.98 -17.07
C GLY A 326 14.27 7.03 -18.13
N GLU A 327 15.11 6.21 -18.75
CA GLU A 327 14.72 5.26 -19.82
C GLU A 327 13.75 4.18 -19.32
N ILE A 328 13.95 3.64 -18.12
CA ILE A 328 13.06 2.61 -17.56
C ILE A 328 11.77 3.25 -17.01
N THR A 329 11.86 4.38 -16.31
CA THR A 329 10.69 4.99 -15.67
C THR A 329 9.60 5.37 -16.68
N VAL A 330 9.99 5.84 -17.87
CA VAL A 330 9.02 6.25 -18.90
C VAL A 330 8.27 5.07 -19.52
N THR A 331 8.79 3.85 -19.43
CA THR A 331 8.14 2.65 -19.97
C THR A 331 7.21 1.97 -18.96
N ILE A 332 7.21 2.39 -17.69
CA ILE A 332 6.28 1.90 -16.67
C ILE A 332 4.85 2.33 -17.02
N GLU A 333 3.90 1.39 -16.93
CA GLU A 333 2.50 1.60 -17.36
C GLU A 333 1.83 2.82 -16.71
N ASP A 334 2.19 3.13 -15.46
CA ASP A 334 1.65 4.26 -14.71
C ASP A 334 2.00 5.62 -15.35
N MET A 335 3.18 5.74 -15.97
CA MET A 335 3.61 7.00 -16.59
C MET A 335 2.68 7.41 -17.73
N ALA A 336 2.08 6.44 -18.41
CA ALA A 336 1.10 6.67 -19.48
C ALA A 336 -0.17 7.38 -18.98
N ASN A 337 -0.41 7.50 -17.68
CA ASN A 337 -1.56 8.22 -17.12
C ASN A 337 -1.30 9.73 -16.96
N MET A 338 -0.06 10.20 -17.11
CA MET A 338 0.25 11.64 -17.08
C MET A 338 -0.45 12.39 -18.23
N PRO A 339 -1.06 13.56 -18.00
CA PRO A 339 -1.90 14.29 -18.96
C PRO A 339 -1.12 14.99 -20.09
N PHE A 340 0.16 14.68 -20.22
CA PHE A 340 1.09 15.16 -21.23
C PHE A 340 2.14 14.07 -21.47
N ASP A 341 2.82 14.14 -22.62
CA ASP A 341 3.91 13.21 -22.93
C ASP A 341 5.10 13.46 -22.01
N VAL A 342 5.68 12.39 -21.47
CA VAL A 342 6.84 12.44 -20.58
C VAL A 342 8.05 11.84 -21.29
N THR A 343 9.20 12.51 -21.21
CA THR A 343 10.47 12.00 -21.75
C THR A 343 11.40 11.52 -20.62
N PRO A 344 12.40 10.67 -20.91
CA PRO A 344 13.44 10.31 -19.94
C PRO A 344 14.11 11.51 -19.27
N GLU A 345 14.37 12.58 -20.02
CA GLU A 345 15.00 13.81 -19.51
C GLU A 345 14.08 14.54 -18.52
N MET A 346 12.76 14.53 -18.74
CA MET A 346 11.79 15.10 -17.79
C MET A 346 11.79 14.33 -16.47
N VAL A 347 11.89 13.00 -16.51
CA VAL A 347 12.02 12.16 -15.31
C VAL A 347 13.29 12.55 -14.55
N VAL A 348 14.45 12.54 -15.22
CA VAL A 348 15.74 12.85 -14.57
C VAL A 348 15.73 14.25 -13.97
N THR A 349 15.24 15.24 -14.73
CA THR A 349 15.21 16.64 -14.29
C THR A 349 14.30 16.81 -13.07
N SER A 350 13.11 16.22 -13.09
CA SER A 350 12.14 16.34 -11.99
C SER A 350 12.59 15.62 -10.72
N VAL A 351 13.22 14.45 -10.84
CA VAL A 351 13.81 13.73 -9.69
C VAL A 351 14.96 14.52 -9.06
N ARG A 352 15.84 15.10 -9.88
CA ARG A 352 16.92 15.98 -9.40
C ARG A 352 16.38 17.22 -8.71
N GLN A 353 15.41 17.89 -9.32
CA GLN A 353 14.80 19.08 -8.77
C GLN A 353 14.14 18.80 -7.40
N ALA A 354 13.41 17.70 -7.27
CA ALA A 354 12.82 17.29 -6.00
C ALA A 354 13.89 17.05 -4.92
N ASP A 355 14.97 16.35 -5.27
CA ASP A 355 16.10 16.09 -4.35
C ASP A 355 16.84 17.37 -3.96
N GLU A 356 17.03 18.31 -4.90
CA GLU A 356 17.66 19.61 -4.64
C GLU A 356 16.81 20.49 -3.71
N ILE A 357 15.51 20.59 -3.95
CA ILE A 357 14.58 21.32 -3.08
C ILE A 357 14.60 20.71 -1.67
N GLY A 358 14.49 19.37 -1.58
CA GLY A 358 14.54 18.64 -0.32
C GLY A 358 15.86 18.81 0.42
N SER A 359 16.98 18.73 -0.29
CA SER A 359 18.32 18.94 0.27
C SER A 359 18.51 20.37 0.79
N GLY A 360 17.93 21.36 0.11
CA GLY A 360 17.89 22.75 0.58
C GLY A 360 17.02 22.97 1.82
N MET A 361 16.12 22.04 2.13
CA MET A 361 15.28 22.04 3.34
C MET A 361 15.80 21.09 4.43
N PHE A 362 16.94 20.45 4.21
CA PHE A 362 17.52 19.51 5.16
C PHE A 362 17.93 20.28 6.42
N VAL A 363 17.11 20.18 7.46
CA VAL A 363 17.46 20.72 8.77
C VAL A 363 18.58 19.83 9.32
N LYS A 364 19.79 20.37 9.50
CA LYS A 364 20.81 19.71 10.30
C LYS A 364 20.24 19.52 11.70
N SER A 365 19.82 18.31 12.04
CA SER A 365 19.65 17.89 13.42
C SER A 365 21.03 18.00 14.07
N TYR A 366 21.20 19.00 14.94
CA TYR A 366 22.39 19.19 15.78
C TYR A 366 22.36 18.22 16.97
#